data_AF-A0A956WHB0-F1
#
_entry.id   AF-A0A956WHB0-F1
#
_cell.length_a   1.000
_cell.length_b   1.000
_cell.length_c   1.000
_cell.angle_alpha   90.00
_cell.angle_beta   90.00
_cell.angle_gamma   90.00
#
_symmetry.space_group_name_H-M   'P 1'
#
loop_
_entity.id
_entity.type
_entity.pdbx_description
1 polymer ?
#
loop_
_entity_poly.entity_id
_entity_poly.type
_entity_poly.pdbx_seq_one_letter_code
_entity_poly.pdbx_strand_id
1 'polypeptide(L)' 'MALRHPIESEEYEAPEGVTYLSGEEARAYFEQEIQRLLGMSGDEFLRRYDAGEYEDMEETLENRNFLRASFLIHFGRPNP' A
#
# COMPACT_ATOMS: atom_id res chain seq x y z
N MET A 1 -32.47 7.21 -11.66
CA MET A 1 -31.91 6.41 -12.77
C MET A 1 -30.88 7.29 -13.45
N ALA A 2 -29.60 7.11 -13.14
CA ALA A 2 -28.67 6.21 -13.82
C ALA A 2 -28.07 6.84 -15.09
N LEU A 3 -26.83 7.31 -14.97
CA LEU A 3 -25.76 6.98 -15.92
C LEU A 3 -24.51 6.66 -15.08
N ARG A 4 -24.36 5.40 -14.68
CA ARG A 4 -23.03 4.81 -14.52
C ARG A 4 -22.48 4.83 -15.95
N HIS A 5 -21.60 5.78 -16.26
CA HIS A 5 -20.76 5.57 -17.42
C HIS A 5 -19.92 4.32 -17.12
N PRO A 6 -19.99 3.27 -17.97
CA PRO A 6 -19.01 2.21 -17.88
C PRO A 6 -17.65 2.89 -18.04
N ILE A 7 -16.71 2.62 -17.13
CA ILE A 7 -15.31 2.94 -17.40
C ILE A 7 -14.91 1.96 -18.50
N GLU A 8 -15.19 2.34 -19.75
CA GLU A 8 -14.58 1.74 -20.90
C GLU A 8 -13.08 1.98 -20.74
N SER A 9 -12.31 0.91 -20.81
CA SER A 9 -10.86 0.92 -20.68
C SER A 9 -10.26 1.60 -21.92
N GLU A 10 -10.38 2.92 -22.00
CA GLU A 10 -9.45 3.73 -22.77
C GLU A 10 -8.10 3.59 -22.06
N GLU A 11 -7.06 3.14 -22.76
CA GLU A 11 -5.68 3.16 -22.27
C GLU A 11 -5.32 4.62 -21.96
N TYR A 12 -5.55 5.05 -20.73
CA TYR A 12 -5.05 6.31 -20.22
C TYR A 12 -3.54 6.17 -20.13
N GLU A 13 -2.83 6.68 -21.14
CA GLU A 13 -1.40 6.94 -20.99
C GLU A 13 -1.22 7.76 -19.71
N ALA A 14 -0.44 7.20 -18.78
CA ALA A 14 -0.21 7.88 -17.52
C ALA A 14 0.47 9.22 -17.80
N PRO A 15 0.08 10.29 -17.07
CA PRO A 15 0.78 11.57 -17.16
C PRO A 15 2.29 11.36 -17.05
N GLU A 16 3.08 12.16 -17.77
CA GLU A 16 4.54 11.99 -17.79
C GLU A 16 5.11 11.98 -16.36
N GLY A 17 5.78 10.88 -15.98
CA GLY A 17 6.30 10.66 -14.62
C GLY A 17 5.34 9.97 -13.63
N VAL A 18 4.16 9.55 -14.07
CA VAL A 18 3.22 8.73 -13.29
C VAL A 18 3.23 7.29 -13.82
N THR A 19 3.27 6.32 -12.92
CA THR A 19 3.09 4.91 -13.26
C THR A 19 1.88 4.38 -12.50
N TYR A 20 0.89 3.84 -13.21
CA TYR A 20 -0.20 3.11 -12.59
C TYR A 20 0.22 1.67 -12.36
N LEU A 21 -0.08 1.14 -11.16
CA LEU A 21 0.12 -0.26 -10.83
C LEU A 21 -1.23 -0.98 -10.89
N SER A 22 -1.26 -2.15 -11.51
CA SER A 22 -2.36 -3.10 -11.32
C SER A 22 -2.47 -3.52 -9.85
N GLY A 23 -3.59 -4.12 -9.45
CA GLY A 23 -3.75 -4.62 -8.09
C GLY A 23 -2.68 -5.63 -7.67
N GLU A 24 -2.25 -6.49 -8.59
CA GLU A 24 -1.18 -7.47 -8.35
C GLU A 24 0.19 -6.79 -8.23
N GLU A 25 0.49 -5.82 -9.09
CA GLU A 25 1.75 -5.06 -9.03
C GLU A 25 1.84 -4.18 -7.78
N ALA A 26 0.75 -3.54 -7.40
CA ALA A 26 0.63 -2.80 -6.14
C ALA A 26 0.90 -3.72 -4.95
N ARG A 27 0.30 -4.91 -4.95
CA ARG A 27 0.49 -5.89 -3.88
C ARG A 27 1.92 -6.42 -3.81
N ALA A 28 2.55 -6.70 -4.96
CA ALA A 28 3.94 -7.12 -5.03
C ALA A 28 4.90 -6.03 -4.58
N TYR A 29 4.64 -4.77 -4.97
CA TYR A 29 5.40 -3.61 -4.52
C TYR A 29 5.32 -3.44 -3.00
N PHE A 30 4.12 -3.58 -2.43
CA PHE A 30 3.93 -3.55 -0.99
C PHE A 30 4.76 -4.63 -0.29
N GLU A 31 4.66 -5.89 -0.73
CA GLU A 31 5.40 -7.01 -0.13
C GLU A 31 6.91 -6.74 -0.13
N GLN A 32 7.44 -6.27 -1.26
CA GLN A 32 8.86 -5.95 -1.40
C GLN A 32 9.29 -4.84 -0.44
N GLU A 33 8.52 -3.76 -0.33
CA GLU A 33 8.87 -2.63 0.53
C GLU A 33 8.76 -2.96 2.01
N ILE A 34 7.76 -3.74 2.43
CA ILE A 34 7.65 -4.20 3.82
C ILE A 34 8.83 -5.10 4.18
N GLN A 35 9.18 -6.05 3.31
CA GLN A 35 10.35 -6.89 3.52
C GLN A 35 11.64 -6.07 3.60
N ARG A 36 11.78 -5.02 2.77
CA ARG A 36 12.96 -4.13 2.77
C ARG A 36 13.04 -3.25 4.03
N LEU A 37 11.91 -2.73 4.50
CA LEU A 37 11.86 -1.78 5.63
C LEU A 37 11.92 -2.48 6.99
N LEU A 38 11.25 -3.63 7.11
CA LEU A 38 10.94 -4.27 8.39
C LEU A 38 11.42 -5.72 8.47
N GLY A 39 11.87 -6.32 7.37
CA GLY A 39 12.37 -7.70 7.35
C GLY A 39 11.28 -8.77 7.57
N MET A 40 10.01 -8.41 7.45
CA MET A 40 8.85 -9.29 7.62
C MET A 40 7.97 -9.30 6.37
N SER A 41 7.02 -10.23 6.30
CA SER A 41 6.05 -10.25 5.21
C SER A 41 5.03 -9.11 5.35
N GLY A 42 4.44 -8.72 4.22
CA GLY A 42 3.36 -7.74 4.18
C GLY A 42 2.14 -8.18 4.98
N ASP A 43 1.78 -9.46 4.92
CA ASP A 43 0.66 -10.04 5.69
C ASP A 43 0.90 -9.96 7.20
N GLU A 44 2.12 -10.21 7.64
CA GLU A 44 2.49 -10.06 9.04
C GLU A 44 2.37 -8.60 9.49
N PHE A 45 2.90 -7.67 8.70
CA PHE A 45 2.78 -6.24 9.01
C PHE A 45 1.32 -5.79 9.11
N LEU A 46 0.47 -6.15 8.15
CA LEU A 46 -0.95 -5.79 8.17
C LEU A 46 -1.66 -6.34 9.41
N ARG A 47 -1.41 -7.60 9.76
CA ARG A 47 -1.98 -8.22 10.96
C ARG A 47 -1.57 -7.50 12.24
N ARG A 48 -0.30 -7.13 12.39
CA ARG A 48 0.21 -6.40 13.56
C ARG A 48 -0.34 -4.98 13.62
N TYR A 49 -0.42 -4.32 12.46
CA TYR A 49 -1.02 -3.00 12.31
C TYR A 49 -2.49 -3.00 12.71
N ASP A 50 -3.28 -3.98 12.22
CA ASP A 50 -4.70 -4.14 12.57
C ASP A 50 -4.92 -4.51 14.05
N ALA A 51 -3.92 -5.09 14.71
CA ALA A 51 -3.91 -5.34 16.14
C ALA A 51 -3.55 -4.10 16.98
N GLY A 52 -3.24 -2.96 16.34
CA GLY A 52 -2.87 -1.72 17.01
C GLY A 52 -1.45 -1.70 17.58
N GLU A 53 -0.56 -2.64 17.19
CA GLU A 53 0.79 -2.77 17.75
C GLU A 53 1.67 -1.51 17.59
N TYR A 54 1.28 -0.59 16.71
CA TYR A 54 2.07 0.59 16.34
C TYR A 54 1.41 1.93 16.70
N GLU A 55 0.24 1.94 17.37
CA GLU A 55 -0.52 3.18 17.64
C GLU A 55 0.22 4.16 18.56
N ASP A 56 0.93 3.64 19.56
CA ASP A 56 1.63 4.44 20.59
C ASP A 56 3.15 4.51 20.40
N MET A 57 3.64 4.24 19.18
CA MET A 57 5.08 4.30 18.91
C MET A 57 5.61 5.74 18.99
N GLU A 58 6.66 5.94 19.78
CA GLU A 58 7.40 7.21 19.79
C GLU A 58 8.02 7.50 18.42
N GLU A 59 8.11 8.77 18.05
CA GLU A 59 8.74 9.18 16.79
C GLU A 59 10.28 9.14 16.88
N THR A 60 10.84 7.93 16.85
CA THR A 60 12.28 7.68 16.89
C THR A 60 12.83 7.35 15.50
N LEU A 61 14.15 7.44 15.32
CA LEU A 61 14.81 7.00 14.07
C LEU A 61 14.54 5.53 13.76
N GLU A 62 14.40 4.69 14.79
CA GLU A 62 14.09 3.27 14.67
C GLU A 62 12.65 3.06 14.18
N ASN A 63 11.70 3.88 14.65
CA ASN A 63 10.29 3.76 14.31
C ASN A 63 9.90 4.38 12.97
N ARG A 64 10.81 5.15 12.34
CA ARG A 64 10.58 5.74 11.00
C ARG A 64 10.25 4.72 9.92
N ASN A 65 10.79 3.51 10.02
CA ASN A 65 10.48 2.45 9.06
C ASN A 65 9.02 1.98 9.19
N PHE A 66 8.47 1.91 10.40
CA PHE A 66 7.06 1.60 10.63
C PHE A 66 6.16 2.72 10.11
N LEU A 67 6.51 3.98 10.38
CA LEU A 67 5.78 5.12 9.83
C LEU A 67 5.80 5.10 8.29
N ARG A 68 6.93 4.79 7.67
CA ARG A 68 7.01 4.69 6.21
C ARG A 68 6.20 3.52 5.67
N ALA A 69 6.22 2.37 6.36
CA ALA A 69 5.42 1.20 6.00
C ALA A 69 3.90 1.48 6.11
N SER A 70 3.46 2.29 7.07
CA SER A 70 2.02 2.59 7.24
C SER A 70 1.43 3.35 6.05
N PHE A 71 2.21 4.23 5.39
CA PHE A 71 1.79 4.89 4.15
C PHE A 71 1.56 3.92 2.98
N LEU A 72 2.11 2.71 3.05
CA LEU A 72 2.01 1.72 1.98
C LEU A 72 0.81 0.77 2.15
N ILE A 73 0.08 0.83 3.27
CA ILE A 73 -1.01 -0.11 3.60
C ILE A 73 -2.05 -0.25 2.47
N HIS A 74 -2.27 0.82 1.71
CA HIS A 74 -3.28 0.87 0.66
C HIS A 74 -2.92 0.01 -0.55
N PHE A 75 -1.62 -0.25 -0.76
CA PHE A 75 -1.13 -1.17 -1.80
C PHE A 75 -1.22 -2.64 -1.36
N GLY A 76 -1.20 -2.89 -0.05
CA GLY A 76 -1.31 -4.24 0.51
C GLY A 76 -2.74 -4.74 0.65
N ARG A 77 -3.73 -3.83 0.65
CA ARG A 77 -5.14 -4.17 0.82
C ARG A 77 -5.85 -4.24 -0.53
N PRO A 78 -6.77 -5.19 -0.73
CA PRO A 78 -7.64 -5.18 -1.90
C PRO A 78 -8.49 -3.91 -1.87
N ASN A 79 -8.46 -3.14 -2.97
CA ASN A 79 -9.33 -1.98 -3.15
C ASN A 79 -10.78 -2.49 -3.29
N PRO A 80 -11.76 -1.94 -2.54
CA PRO A 80 -13.16 -2.38 -2.60
C PRO A 80 -13.86 -2.04 -3.91
#